data_AF-A0A2X2CCZ2-F1
#
_entry.id   AF-A0A2X2CCZ2-F1
#
_cell.length_a   1.000
_cell.length_b   1.000
_cell.length_c   1.000
_cell.angle_alpha   90.00
_cell.angle_beta   90.00
_cell.angle_gamma   90.00
#
_symmetry.space_group_name_H-M   'P 1'
#
loop_
_entity.id
_entity.type
_entity.pdbx_description
1 polymer ?
#
loop_
_entity_poly.entity_id
_entity_poly.type
_entity_poly.pdbx_seq_one_letter_code
_entity_poly.pdbx_strand_id
1 'polypeptide(L)'
;MPSVIDRSPIMVAISSGGKAPVLARILREKMEQWLPNSLGALAQLAGKLREQVKQRFATMSARRYFWERFFADKALQAEIDAGRDNGIQQRISTLLAENNRPQGSVVLVGAGPGDAGLMTIKGLQQCQQADVVVYDRLVSDEVMHLVRRDAERIYVGKRAGFHCVPQEEINQILINHAKAGKRVVRLKGGDPFIFGRGSEELEALIEHQIPFSVVPGITAASGCTTYAGIPLTHRDYAQSVRFITGHGKGLNDAQWQCIAQDNQTLVFLYGAK
;
A
#
# COMPACT_ATOMS: atom_id res chain seq x y z
N MET A 1 -32.30 5.42 18.31
CA MET A 1 -32.34 5.64 16.85
C MET A 1 -30.98 6.21 16.43
N PRO A 2 -30.33 5.70 15.37
CA PRO A 2 -29.03 6.20 14.93
C PRO A 2 -29.15 7.64 14.39
N SER A 3 -28.05 8.38 14.47
CA SER A 3 -27.89 9.65 13.74
C SER A 3 -27.56 9.33 12.29
N VAL A 4 -28.40 9.78 11.34
CA VAL A 4 -28.28 9.45 9.92
C VAL A 4 -27.92 10.69 9.12
N ILE A 5 -26.96 10.54 8.19
CA ILE A 5 -26.66 11.50 7.13
C ILE A 5 -27.17 10.90 5.83
N ASP A 6 -28.12 11.59 5.21
CA ASP A 6 -28.73 11.17 3.95
C ASP A 6 -28.14 11.95 2.77
N ARG A 7 -27.51 11.21 1.86
CA ARG A 7 -27.05 11.65 0.53
C ARG A 7 -27.49 10.60 -0.50
N SER A 8 -28.74 10.17 -0.43
CA SER A 8 -29.31 9.07 -1.20
C SER A 8 -28.83 9.05 -2.66
N PRO A 9 -28.31 7.91 -3.16
CA PRO A 9 -28.34 6.57 -2.56
C PRO A 9 -27.28 6.28 -1.49
N ILE A 10 -26.38 7.23 -1.16
CA ILE A 10 -25.36 7.05 -0.13
C ILE A 10 -25.90 7.48 1.22
N MET A 11 -25.87 6.58 2.21
CA MET A 11 -26.31 6.88 3.57
C MET A 11 -25.23 6.51 4.58
N VAL A 12 -25.07 7.33 5.61
CA VAL A 12 -24.18 7.06 6.74
C VAL A 12 -25.00 7.06 8.02
N ALA A 13 -24.93 5.98 8.80
CA ALA A 13 -25.61 5.87 10.09
C ALA A 13 -24.59 5.72 11.23
N ILE A 14 -24.71 6.57 12.25
CA ILE A 14 -23.83 6.62 13.40
C ILE A 14 -24.64 6.26 14.64
N SER A 15 -24.17 5.28 15.41
CA SER A 15 -24.84 4.82 16.62
C SER A 15 -23.83 4.54 17.74
N SER A 16 -24.18 4.95 18.95
CA SER A 16 -23.48 4.57 20.19
C SER A 16 -24.24 3.52 21.01
N GLY A 17 -25.28 2.90 20.44
CA GLY A 17 -26.15 1.97 21.16
C GLY A 17 -26.83 2.59 22.38
N GLY A 18 -27.07 3.91 22.36
CA GLY A 18 -27.66 4.67 23.47
C GLY A 18 -26.66 5.13 24.54
N LYS A 19 -25.40 4.69 24.51
CA LYS A 19 -24.39 5.02 25.54
C LYS A 19 -23.91 6.46 25.50
N ALA A 20 -23.84 7.07 24.31
CA ALA A 20 -23.33 8.42 24.12
C ALA A 20 -24.07 9.12 22.96
N PRO A 21 -25.33 9.54 23.14
CA PRO A 21 -26.12 10.15 22.07
C PRO A 21 -25.55 11.50 21.62
N VAL A 22 -24.97 12.28 22.55
CA VAL A 22 -24.31 13.56 22.24
C VAL A 22 -23.08 13.37 21.35
N LEU A 23 -22.27 12.33 21.61
CA LEU A 23 -21.10 12.02 20.78
C LEU A 23 -21.52 11.60 19.37
N ALA A 24 -22.55 10.76 19.23
CA ALA A 24 -23.08 10.38 17.92
C ALA A 24 -23.56 11.60 17.12
N ARG A 25 -24.19 12.58 17.79
CA ARG A 25 -24.58 13.86 17.17
C ARG A 25 -23.38 14.68 16.70
N ILE A 26 -22.34 14.84 17.53
CA ILE A 26 -21.13 15.60 17.18
C ILE A 26 -20.41 14.96 15.98
N LEU A 27 -20.30 13.63 15.95
CA LEU A 27 -19.70 12.91 14.83
C LEU A 27 -20.52 13.11 13.55
N ARG A 28 -21.86 13.06 13.64
CA ARG A 28 -22.75 13.34 12.50
C ARG A 28 -22.50 14.75 11.95
N GLU A 29 -22.48 15.76 12.82
CA GLU A 29 -22.26 17.16 12.42
C GLU A 29 -20.90 17.36 11.74
N LYS A 30 -19.83 16.73 12.25
CA LYS A 30 -18.51 16.77 11.61
C LYS A 30 -18.50 16.08 10.24
N MET A 31 -19.14 14.91 10.13
CA MET A 31 -19.20 14.17 8.87
C MET A 31 -20.08 14.88 7.82
N GLU A 32 -21.15 15.56 8.22
CA GLU A 32 -21.97 16.39 7.32
C GLU A 32 -21.15 17.48 6.62
N GLN A 33 -20.14 18.04 7.29
CA GLN A 33 -19.24 19.03 6.71
C GLN A 33 -18.30 18.45 5.65
N TRP A 34 -18.00 17.15 5.71
CA TRP A 34 -17.12 16.47 4.76
C TRP A 34 -17.87 15.86 3.56
N LEU A 35 -19.19 15.74 3.65
CA LEU A 35 -20.02 15.08 2.63
C LEU A 35 -20.78 16.12 1.79
N PRO A 36 -20.33 16.40 0.54
CA PRO A 36 -20.98 17.36 -0.33
C PRO A 36 -22.46 17.01 -0.56
N ASN A 37 -23.29 18.04 -0.76
CA ASN A 37 -24.71 17.84 -1.10
C ASN A 37 -24.88 17.15 -2.46
N SER A 38 -23.98 17.40 -3.40
CA SER A 38 -23.90 16.77 -4.72
C SER A 38 -23.59 15.26 -4.70
N LEU A 39 -23.21 14.67 -3.55
CA LEU A 39 -22.80 13.26 -3.47
C LEU A 39 -23.88 12.28 -3.96
N GLY A 40 -25.15 12.54 -3.64
CA GLY A 40 -26.27 11.70 -4.09
C GLY A 40 -26.43 11.72 -5.61
N ALA A 41 -26.41 12.92 -6.20
CA ALA A 41 -26.47 13.10 -7.65
C ALA A 41 -25.25 12.49 -8.37
N LEU A 42 -24.05 12.65 -7.81
CA LEU A 42 -22.84 11.99 -8.32
C LEU A 42 -22.99 10.46 -8.34
N ALA A 43 -23.53 9.86 -7.27
CA ALA A 43 -23.75 8.42 -7.21
C ALA A 43 -24.78 7.94 -8.24
N GLN A 44 -25.87 8.70 -8.45
CA GLN A 44 -26.86 8.39 -9.49
C GLN A 44 -26.27 8.49 -10.90
N LEU A 45 -25.50 9.56 -11.17
CA LEU A 45 -24.78 9.73 -12.44
C LEU A 45 -23.78 8.59 -12.67
N ALA A 46 -23.03 8.20 -11.63
CA ALA A 46 -22.10 7.08 -11.70
C ALA A 46 -22.80 5.77 -12.08
N GLY A 47 -24.00 5.53 -11.53
CA GLY A 47 -24.86 4.40 -11.91
C GLY A 47 -25.21 4.40 -13.40
N LYS A 48 -25.61 5.55 -13.97
CA LYS A 48 -25.94 5.72 -15.39
C LYS A 48 -24.73 5.57 -16.31
N LEU A 49 -23.57 6.05 -15.89
CA LEU A 49 -22.33 6.06 -16.69
C LEU A 49 -21.55 4.73 -16.62
N ARG A 50 -21.93 3.80 -15.73
CA ARG A 50 -21.17 2.58 -15.45
C ARG A 50 -20.81 1.76 -16.69
N GLU A 51 -21.78 1.49 -17.55
CA GLU A 51 -21.54 0.70 -18.77
C GLU A 51 -20.72 1.47 -19.80
N GLN A 52 -20.95 2.77 -19.96
CA GLN A 52 -20.15 3.62 -20.86
C GLN A 52 -18.68 3.65 -20.44
N VAL A 53 -18.41 3.80 -19.13
CA VAL A 53 -17.06 3.76 -18.55
C VAL A 53 -16.42 2.39 -18.75
N LYS A 54 -17.19 1.30 -18.60
CA LYS A 54 -16.71 -0.06 -18.82
C LYS A 54 -16.37 -0.35 -20.28
N GLN A 55 -17.14 0.18 -21.23
CA GLN A 55 -16.86 0.06 -22.67
C GLN A 55 -15.65 0.91 -23.06
N ARG A 56 -15.49 2.10 -22.48
CA ARG A 56 -14.41 3.04 -22.79
C ARG A 56 -13.06 2.64 -22.21
N PHE A 57 -13.05 2.10 -20.98
CA PHE A 57 -11.85 1.78 -20.23
C PHE A 57 -11.75 0.27 -19.94
N ALA A 58 -10.88 -0.41 -20.69
CA ALA A 58 -10.75 -1.87 -20.62
C ALA A 58 -10.33 -2.38 -19.23
N THR A 59 -9.35 -1.74 -18.60
CA THR A 59 -8.77 -2.23 -17.34
C THR A 59 -9.53 -1.74 -16.11
N MET A 60 -9.54 -2.53 -15.03
CA MET A 60 -10.11 -2.12 -13.74
C MET A 60 -9.42 -0.87 -13.18
N SER A 61 -8.09 -0.77 -13.32
CA SER A 61 -7.31 0.39 -12.89
C SER A 61 -7.73 1.67 -13.60
N ALA A 62 -7.92 1.63 -14.94
CA ALA A 62 -8.36 2.79 -15.69
C ALA A 62 -9.77 3.25 -15.29
N ARG A 63 -10.68 2.29 -15.06
CA ARG A 63 -12.03 2.58 -14.54
C ARG A 63 -11.99 3.19 -13.15
N ARG A 64 -11.18 2.65 -12.24
CA ARG A 64 -10.99 3.18 -10.89
C ARG A 64 -10.45 4.61 -10.93
N TYR A 65 -9.42 4.85 -11.74
CA TYR A 65 -8.83 6.18 -11.90
C TYR A 65 -9.83 7.19 -12.45
N PHE A 66 -10.65 6.79 -13.43
CA PHE A 66 -11.76 7.61 -13.91
C PHE A 66 -12.71 7.97 -12.75
N TRP A 67 -13.14 6.98 -11.95
CA TRP A 67 -14.05 7.24 -10.83
C TRP A 67 -13.43 8.11 -9.73
N GLU A 68 -12.17 7.88 -9.36
CA GLU A 68 -11.45 8.73 -8.41
C GLU A 68 -11.46 10.20 -8.87
N ARG A 69 -11.22 10.45 -10.16
CA ARG A 69 -11.28 11.79 -10.74
C ARG A 69 -12.70 12.34 -10.79
N PHE A 70 -13.66 11.54 -11.26
CA PHE A 70 -15.07 11.90 -11.35
C PHE A 70 -15.63 12.36 -9.99
N PHE A 71 -15.37 11.61 -8.92
CA PHE A 71 -15.85 11.97 -7.58
C PHE A 71 -15.07 13.14 -6.95
N ALA A 72 -13.81 13.35 -7.33
CA ALA A 72 -13.00 14.48 -6.86
C ALA A 72 -13.18 15.77 -7.69
N ASP A 73 -13.96 15.73 -8.77
CA ASP A 73 -14.06 16.83 -9.72
C ASP A 73 -14.90 18.00 -9.17
N LYS A 74 -14.23 19.05 -8.71
CA LYS A 74 -14.89 20.24 -8.14
C LYS A 74 -15.77 20.98 -9.15
N ALA A 75 -15.40 20.97 -10.43
CA ALA A 75 -16.19 21.64 -11.46
C ALA A 75 -17.51 20.90 -11.70
N LEU A 76 -17.48 19.56 -11.79
CA LEU A 76 -18.67 18.73 -11.89
C LEU A 76 -19.58 18.92 -10.66
N GLN A 77 -19.00 18.95 -9.46
CA GLN A 77 -19.75 19.22 -8.24
C GLN A 77 -20.45 20.59 -8.30
N ALA A 78 -19.75 21.64 -8.74
CA ALA A 78 -20.33 22.97 -8.88
C ALA A 78 -21.46 23.04 -9.93
N GLU A 79 -21.36 22.31 -11.05
CA GLU A 79 -22.44 22.22 -12.04
C GLU A 79 -23.66 21.48 -11.51
N ILE A 80 -23.44 20.42 -10.72
CA ILE A 80 -24.52 19.68 -10.03
C ILE A 80 -25.20 20.57 -8.99
N ASP A 81 -24.43 21.23 -8.14
CA ASP A 81 -24.95 22.10 -7.09
C ASP A 81 -25.73 23.29 -7.67
N ALA A 82 -25.37 23.74 -8.87
CA ALA A 82 -26.08 24.79 -9.60
C ALA A 82 -27.25 24.31 -10.48
N GLY A 83 -27.48 22.99 -10.58
CA GLY A 83 -28.54 22.41 -11.41
C GLY A 83 -28.39 22.68 -12.91
N ARG A 84 -27.16 22.82 -13.41
CA ARG A 84 -26.88 23.16 -14.82
C ARG A 84 -26.62 21.91 -15.66
N ASP A 85 -27.70 21.31 -16.19
CA ASP A 85 -27.63 20.05 -16.95
C ASP A 85 -26.63 20.07 -18.12
N ASN A 86 -26.59 21.15 -18.89
CA ASN A 86 -25.63 21.30 -20.00
C ASN A 86 -24.18 21.27 -19.51
N GLY A 87 -23.89 21.95 -18.39
CA GLY A 87 -22.56 21.97 -17.78
C GLY A 87 -22.16 20.61 -17.22
N ILE A 88 -23.11 19.87 -16.62
CA ILE A 88 -22.90 18.49 -16.16
C ILE A 88 -22.51 17.59 -17.34
N GLN A 89 -23.28 17.61 -18.43
CA GLN A 89 -23.00 16.79 -19.62
C GLN A 89 -21.66 17.14 -20.28
N GLN A 90 -21.34 18.44 -20.38
CA GLN A 90 -20.08 18.90 -20.93
C GLN A 90 -18.87 18.49 -20.06
N ARG A 91 -19.03 18.52 -18.73
CA ARG A 91 -17.97 18.07 -17.83
C ARG A 91 -17.76 16.55 -17.89
N ILE A 92 -18.86 15.78 -17.93
CA ILE A 92 -18.80 14.32 -18.11
C ILE A 92 -18.11 13.95 -19.42
N SER A 93 -18.48 14.59 -20.54
CA SER A 93 -17.88 14.30 -21.84
C SER A 93 -16.38 14.63 -21.86
N THR A 94 -15.98 15.73 -21.21
CA THR A 94 -14.57 16.09 -21.03
C THR A 94 -13.82 15.01 -20.22
N LEU A 95 -14.36 14.59 -19.07
CA LEU A 95 -13.76 13.54 -18.23
C LEU A 95 -13.63 12.19 -18.95
N LEU A 96 -14.57 11.85 -19.83
CA LEU A 96 -14.55 10.64 -20.66
C LEU A 96 -13.59 10.74 -21.85
N ALA A 97 -13.40 11.94 -22.40
CA ALA A 97 -12.50 12.20 -23.52
C ALA A 97 -11.03 12.25 -23.09
N GLU A 98 -10.75 12.71 -21.86
CA GLU A 98 -9.40 12.81 -21.32
C GLU A 98 -8.71 11.44 -21.22
N ASN A 99 -7.76 11.21 -22.13
CA ASN A 99 -6.89 10.03 -22.17
C ASN A 99 -5.73 10.13 -21.16
N ASN A 100 -6.01 10.53 -19.93
CA ASN A 100 -5.02 10.42 -18.86
C ASN A 100 -4.89 8.95 -18.47
N ARG A 101 -3.97 8.25 -19.13
CA ARG A 101 -3.51 6.94 -18.66
C ARG A 101 -2.96 7.17 -17.25
N PRO A 102 -3.42 6.42 -16.23
CA PRO A 102 -2.83 6.52 -14.92
C PRO A 102 -1.33 6.26 -15.07
N GLN A 103 -0.50 7.18 -14.59
CA GLN A 103 0.92 6.92 -14.45
C GLN A 103 1.04 5.82 -13.39
N GLY A 104 1.48 4.64 -13.81
CA GLY A 104 1.71 3.57 -12.86
C GLY A 104 2.86 3.94 -11.95
N SER A 105 2.84 3.37 -10.76
CA SER A 105 3.83 3.64 -9.75
C SER A 105 4.14 2.37 -8.99
N VAL A 106 5.32 2.33 -8.37
CA VAL A 106 5.73 1.21 -7.53
C VAL A 106 5.93 1.69 -6.10
N VAL A 107 5.38 0.96 -5.14
CA VAL A 107 5.63 1.22 -3.72
C VAL A 107 6.27 0.00 -3.09
N LEU A 108 7.50 0.15 -2.59
CA LEU A 108 8.12 -0.88 -1.77
C LEU A 108 7.56 -0.75 -0.35
N VAL A 109 6.98 -1.83 0.16
CA VAL A 109 6.33 -1.85 1.48
C VAL A 109 6.97 -2.93 2.33
N GLY A 110 7.45 -2.54 3.51
CA GLY A 110 7.85 -3.47 4.55
C GLY A 110 6.62 -4.10 5.22
N ALA A 111 6.50 -5.42 5.13
CA ALA A 111 5.41 -6.20 5.70
C ALA A 111 5.54 -6.40 7.21
N GLY A 112 6.72 -6.13 7.79
CA GLY A 112 7.03 -6.57 9.15
C GLY A 112 7.53 -8.02 9.19
N PRO A 113 7.85 -8.54 10.38
CA PRO A 113 8.48 -9.85 10.55
C PRO A 113 7.52 -11.05 10.41
N GLY A 114 6.20 -10.80 10.34
CA GLY A 114 5.20 -11.86 10.19
C GLY A 114 3.83 -11.44 10.72
N ASP A 115 3.77 -10.97 11.96
CA ASP A 115 2.51 -10.52 12.58
C ASP A 115 1.92 -9.34 11.80
N ALA A 116 0.67 -9.48 11.35
CA ALA A 116 -0.06 -8.47 10.60
C ALA A 116 -0.26 -7.15 11.37
N GLY A 117 -0.30 -7.20 12.70
CA GLY A 117 -0.37 -6.04 13.59
C GLY A 117 0.90 -5.18 13.60
N LEU A 118 2.03 -5.72 13.12
CA LEU A 118 3.28 -4.97 12.96
C LEU A 118 3.40 -4.26 11.61
N MET A 119 2.42 -4.43 10.71
CA MET A 119 2.36 -3.66 9.48
C MET A 119 2.05 -2.20 9.80
N THR A 120 2.78 -1.28 9.17
CA THR A 120 2.50 0.15 9.35
C THR A 120 1.14 0.52 8.75
N ILE A 121 0.46 1.51 9.33
CA ILE A 121 -0.81 2.04 8.80
C ILE A 121 -0.65 2.45 7.33
N LYS A 122 0.48 3.11 6.99
CA LYS A 122 0.78 3.49 5.61
C LYS A 122 0.95 2.26 4.71
N GLY A 123 1.62 1.21 5.17
CA GLY A 123 1.80 -0.04 4.40
C GLY A 123 0.47 -0.72 4.08
N LEU A 124 -0.42 -0.80 5.08
CA LEU A 124 -1.77 -1.33 4.90
C LEU A 124 -2.57 -0.51 3.88
N GLN A 125 -2.54 0.82 3.98
CA GLN A 125 -3.22 1.71 3.04
C GLN A 125 -2.73 1.49 1.60
N GLN A 126 -1.41 1.31 1.39
CA GLN A 126 -0.87 1.03 0.07
C GLN A 126 -1.35 -0.33 -0.46
N CYS A 127 -1.36 -1.37 0.37
CA CYS A 127 -1.86 -2.70 -0.02
C CYS A 127 -3.36 -2.71 -0.36
N GLN A 128 -4.16 -1.87 0.28
CA GLN A 128 -5.59 -1.71 -0.01
C GLN A 128 -5.86 -0.96 -1.33
N GLN A 129 -4.92 -0.11 -1.77
CA GLN A 129 -5.04 0.67 -3.00
C GLN A 129 -4.32 0.03 -4.20
N ALA A 130 -3.52 -1.01 -3.94
CA ALA A 130 -2.71 -1.69 -4.94
C ALA A 130 -3.58 -2.36 -6.00
N ASP A 131 -3.17 -2.23 -7.26
CA ASP A 131 -3.73 -3.01 -8.36
C ASP A 131 -3.01 -4.35 -8.53
N VAL A 132 -1.71 -4.37 -8.23
CA VAL A 132 -0.87 -5.56 -8.23
C VAL A 132 -0.04 -5.58 -6.96
N VAL A 133 0.04 -6.73 -6.31
CA VAL A 133 0.93 -6.97 -5.17
C VAL A 133 1.94 -8.06 -5.55
N VAL A 134 3.20 -7.68 -5.62
CA VAL A 134 4.34 -8.57 -5.84
C VAL A 134 4.96 -8.89 -4.49
N TYR A 135 4.94 -10.16 -4.07
CA TYR A 135 5.36 -10.57 -2.73
C TYR A 135 6.22 -11.83 -2.77
N ASP A 136 7.05 -12.02 -1.75
CA ASP A 136 7.91 -13.18 -1.59
C ASP A 136 7.52 -14.02 -0.36
N ARG A 137 8.25 -15.11 -0.15
CA ARG A 137 7.98 -16.11 0.89
C ARG A 137 7.99 -15.54 2.32
N LEU A 138 8.69 -14.43 2.56
CA LEU A 138 8.83 -13.89 3.91
C LEU A 138 7.64 -13.03 4.33
N VAL A 139 6.71 -12.75 3.42
CA VAL A 139 5.43 -12.13 3.74
C VAL A 139 4.48 -13.20 4.25
N SER A 140 3.94 -13.01 5.45
CA SER A 140 3.02 -13.97 6.07
C SER A 140 1.67 -14.02 5.36
N ASP A 141 0.97 -15.15 5.51
CA ASP A 141 -0.39 -15.28 5.03
C ASP A 141 -1.32 -14.27 5.69
N GLU A 142 -1.17 -13.99 6.99
CA GLU A 142 -1.97 -12.99 7.71
C GLU A 142 -1.88 -11.60 7.07
N VAL A 143 -0.66 -11.17 6.70
CA VAL A 143 -0.47 -9.92 5.96
C VAL A 143 -1.13 -9.98 4.58
N MET A 144 -1.02 -11.11 3.88
CA MET A 144 -1.65 -11.30 2.56
C MET A 144 -3.18 -11.30 2.62
N HIS A 145 -3.80 -11.61 3.76
CA HIS A 145 -5.24 -11.48 3.96
C HIS A 145 -5.69 -10.01 4.04
N LEU A 146 -4.80 -9.08 4.40
CA LEU A 146 -5.08 -7.64 4.45
C LEU A 146 -5.02 -6.97 3.06
N VAL A 147 -4.36 -7.62 2.10
CA VAL A 147 -4.28 -7.13 0.71
C VAL A 147 -5.67 -7.11 0.08
N ARG A 148 -5.93 -6.07 -0.72
CA ARG A 148 -7.19 -5.92 -1.49
C ARG A 148 -7.54 -7.23 -2.21
N ARG A 149 -8.78 -7.71 -2.07
CA ARG A 149 -9.24 -8.97 -2.65
C ARG A 149 -9.12 -9.01 -4.18
N ASP A 150 -9.38 -7.88 -4.83
CA ASP A 150 -9.34 -7.74 -6.30
C ASP A 150 -7.96 -7.28 -6.82
N ALA A 151 -6.92 -7.26 -5.98
CA ALA A 151 -5.57 -7.01 -6.47
C ALA A 151 -4.98 -8.29 -7.08
N GLU A 152 -4.31 -8.16 -8.21
CA GLU A 152 -3.52 -9.23 -8.79
C GLU A 152 -2.36 -9.56 -7.85
N ARG A 153 -2.15 -10.84 -7.52
CA ARG A 153 -1.12 -11.28 -6.56
C ARG A 153 -0.07 -12.08 -7.30
N ILE A 154 1.18 -11.61 -7.26
CA ILE A 154 2.32 -12.23 -7.96
C ILE A 154 3.33 -12.69 -6.92
N TYR A 155 3.47 -14.00 -6.79
CA TYR A 155 4.44 -14.61 -5.90
C TYR A 155 5.80 -14.76 -6.59
N VAL A 156 6.85 -14.18 -6.00
CA VAL A 156 8.23 -14.22 -6.54
C VAL A 156 9.23 -14.95 -5.61
N GLY A 157 8.74 -15.59 -4.55
CA GLY A 157 9.57 -16.32 -3.60
C GLY A 157 10.01 -17.70 -4.09
N LYS A 158 11.07 -18.26 -3.48
CA LYS A 158 11.47 -19.66 -3.70
C LYS A 158 10.36 -20.60 -3.20
N ARG A 159 9.86 -21.49 -4.05
CA ARG A 159 9.07 -22.67 -3.65
C ARG A 159 9.98 -23.89 -3.70
N ALA A 160 9.86 -24.81 -2.75
CA ALA A 160 10.58 -26.08 -2.82
C ALA A 160 10.21 -26.78 -4.14
N GLY A 161 11.20 -27.08 -4.98
CA GLY A 161 11.00 -27.69 -6.31
C GLY A 161 10.90 -26.72 -7.50
N PHE A 162 10.97 -25.40 -7.31
CA PHE A 162 10.94 -24.40 -8.39
C PHE A 162 12.23 -23.58 -8.47
N HIS A 163 12.65 -23.27 -9.70
CA HIS A 163 13.80 -22.39 -9.97
C HIS A 163 13.57 -21.00 -9.35
N CYS A 164 14.61 -20.43 -8.75
CA CYS A 164 14.58 -19.10 -8.17
C CYS A 164 14.26 -18.08 -9.26
N VAL A 165 13.22 -17.25 -9.07
CA VAL A 165 13.02 -16.08 -9.94
C VAL A 165 14.25 -15.17 -9.76
N PRO A 166 15.04 -14.93 -10.81
CA PRO A 166 16.17 -14.02 -10.77
C PRO A 166 15.71 -12.61 -10.37
N GLN A 167 16.59 -11.84 -9.72
CA GLN A 167 16.25 -10.48 -9.29
C GLN A 167 15.85 -9.59 -10.47
N GLU A 168 16.51 -9.75 -11.62
CA GLU A 168 16.20 -9.03 -12.85
C GLU A 168 14.77 -9.29 -13.34
N GLU A 169 14.27 -10.53 -13.22
CA GLU A 169 12.89 -10.86 -13.58
C GLU A 169 11.90 -10.18 -12.62
N ILE A 170 12.20 -10.13 -11.32
CA ILE A 170 11.37 -9.39 -10.35
C ILE A 170 11.31 -7.92 -10.73
N ASN A 171 12.46 -7.30 -11.05
CA ASN A 171 12.53 -5.91 -11.49
C ASN A 171 11.68 -5.70 -12.75
N GLN A 172 11.77 -6.61 -13.72
CA GLN A 172 11.01 -6.52 -14.97
C GLN A 172 9.49 -6.66 -14.74
N ILE A 173 9.05 -7.52 -13.81
CA ILE A 173 7.65 -7.61 -13.39
C ILE A 173 7.16 -6.25 -12.89
N LEU A 174 7.90 -5.63 -11.95
CA LEU A 174 7.54 -4.32 -11.39
C LEU A 174 7.44 -3.26 -12.50
N ILE A 175 8.44 -3.21 -13.39
CA ILE A 175 8.51 -2.28 -14.51
C ILE A 175 7.32 -2.46 -15.45
N ASN A 176 7.02 -3.70 -15.85
CA ASN A 176 5.96 -3.99 -16.81
C ASN A 176 4.58 -3.59 -16.27
N HIS A 177 4.29 -3.90 -15.01
CA HIS A 177 3.02 -3.54 -14.40
C HIS A 177 2.89 -2.02 -14.19
N ALA A 178 3.96 -1.34 -13.80
CA ALA A 178 3.95 0.11 -13.67
C ALA A 178 3.81 0.81 -15.03
N LYS A 179 4.52 0.35 -16.08
CA LYS A 179 4.35 0.86 -17.46
C LYS A 179 2.94 0.61 -18.01
N ALA A 180 2.26 -0.44 -17.56
CA ALA A 180 0.86 -0.69 -17.85
C ALA A 180 -0.12 0.24 -17.08
N GLY A 181 0.39 1.20 -16.30
CA GLY A 181 -0.41 2.17 -15.56
C GLY A 181 -0.97 1.66 -14.24
N LYS A 182 -0.49 0.51 -13.74
CA LYS A 182 -0.99 -0.09 -12.49
C LYS A 182 -0.27 0.53 -11.28
N ARG A 183 -0.98 0.63 -10.15
CA ARG A 183 -0.36 0.87 -8.84
C ARG A 183 0.19 -0.45 -8.32
N VAL A 184 1.51 -0.60 -8.32
CA VAL A 184 2.20 -1.83 -7.92
C VAL A 184 2.71 -1.69 -6.50
N VAL A 185 2.45 -2.67 -5.66
CA VAL A 185 3.09 -2.80 -4.34
C VAL A 185 4.07 -3.96 -4.39
N ARG A 186 5.34 -3.68 -4.11
CA ARG A 186 6.36 -4.69 -3.83
C ARG A 186 6.40 -4.92 -2.32
N LEU A 187 5.70 -5.95 -1.88
CA LEU A 187 5.56 -6.29 -0.47
C LEU A 187 6.73 -7.20 -0.06
N LYS A 188 7.52 -6.77 0.91
CA LYS A 188 8.78 -7.42 1.32
C LYS A 188 8.71 -7.76 2.80
N GLY A 189 9.15 -8.97 3.18
CA GLY A 189 9.26 -9.35 4.58
C GLY A 189 10.22 -8.43 5.35
N GLY A 190 9.86 -8.05 6.57
CA GLY A 190 10.63 -7.13 7.40
C GLY A 190 10.60 -5.69 6.86
N ASP A 191 11.79 -5.14 6.63
CA ASP A 191 12.01 -3.80 6.08
C ASP A 191 12.60 -3.87 4.66
N PRO A 192 12.17 -3.01 3.70
CA PRO A 192 12.65 -3.07 2.32
C PRO A 192 14.17 -2.90 2.14
N PHE A 193 14.83 -2.15 3.03
CA PHE A 193 16.24 -1.76 2.89
C PHE A 193 17.19 -2.47 3.86
N ILE A 194 16.67 -3.25 4.81
CA ILE A 194 17.52 -4.07 5.69
C ILE A 194 17.64 -5.48 5.10
N PHE A 195 18.72 -5.72 4.36
CA PHE A 195 19.01 -6.98 3.65
C PHE A 195 17.86 -7.49 2.75
N GLY A 196 16.99 -6.58 2.29
CA GLY A 196 15.85 -6.89 1.45
C GLY A 196 16.12 -6.74 -0.06
N ARG A 197 17.29 -6.26 -0.47
CA ARG A 197 17.61 -5.90 -1.88
C ARG A 197 16.67 -4.84 -2.48
N GLY A 198 16.00 -4.04 -1.63
CA GLY A 198 15.09 -3.00 -2.11
C GLY A 198 15.79 -1.94 -2.95
N SER A 199 17.07 -1.65 -2.72
CA SER A 199 17.84 -0.68 -3.51
C SER A 199 17.97 -1.10 -4.98
N GLU A 200 18.30 -2.37 -5.24
CA GLU A 200 18.43 -2.93 -6.61
C GLU A 200 17.10 -2.84 -7.38
N GLU A 201 15.98 -3.08 -6.69
CA GLU A 201 14.64 -2.93 -7.28
C GLU A 201 14.37 -1.46 -7.65
N LEU A 202 14.79 -0.50 -6.82
CA LEU A 202 14.60 0.93 -7.07
C LEU A 202 15.50 1.49 -8.17
N GLU A 203 16.75 1.05 -8.24
CA GLU A 203 17.69 1.43 -9.31
C GLU A 203 17.09 1.14 -10.69
N ALA A 204 16.53 -0.06 -10.88
CA ALA A 204 15.85 -0.43 -12.10
C ALA A 204 14.63 0.45 -12.41
N LEU A 205 13.90 0.93 -11.40
CA LEU A 205 12.77 1.85 -11.59
C LEU A 205 13.20 3.26 -11.97
N ILE A 206 14.32 3.74 -11.41
CA ILE A 206 14.93 5.04 -11.75
C ILE A 206 15.34 5.05 -13.23
N GLU A 207 16.04 4.01 -13.68
CA GLU A 207 16.46 3.87 -15.08
C GLU A 207 15.29 3.93 -16.07
N HIS A 208 14.13 3.42 -15.63
CA HIS A 208 12.91 3.40 -16.43
C HIS A 208 11.96 4.58 -16.17
N GLN A 209 12.38 5.57 -15.37
CA GLN A 209 11.61 6.77 -15.02
C GLN A 209 10.22 6.47 -14.44
N ILE A 210 10.12 5.40 -13.64
CA ILE A 210 8.87 5.01 -12.98
C ILE A 210 8.78 5.70 -11.61
N PRO A 211 7.68 6.41 -11.31
CA PRO A 211 7.49 6.98 -9.98
C PRO A 211 7.45 5.87 -8.92
N PHE A 212 8.21 6.07 -7.84
CA PHE A 212 8.21 5.14 -6.73
C PHE A 212 8.21 5.82 -5.37
N SER A 213 7.85 5.05 -4.35
CA SER A 213 8.06 5.43 -2.96
C SER A 213 8.35 4.21 -2.10
N VAL A 214 8.82 4.45 -0.88
CA VAL A 214 9.14 3.38 0.08
C VAL A 214 8.35 3.63 1.36
N VAL A 215 7.79 2.55 1.89
CA VAL A 215 7.18 2.50 3.21
C VAL A 215 8.02 1.55 4.06
N PRO A 216 8.72 2.06 5.08
CA PRO A 216 9.52 1.21 5.95
C PRO A 216 8.65 0.23 6.72
N GLY A 217 9.27 -0.87 7.17
CA GLY A 217 8.63 -1.90 7.98
C GLY A 217 9.42 -2.20 9.24
N ILE A 218 8.79 -2.92 10.16
CA ILE A 218 9.49 -3.44 11.33
C ILE A 218 10.42 -4.57 10.86
N THR A 219 11.73 -4.38 10.97
CA THR A 219 12.71 -5.41 10.62
C THR A 219 12.65 -6.60 11.59
N ALA A 220 13.02 -7.79 11.10
CA ALA A 220 13.11 -9.01 11.91
C ALA A 220 13.93 -8.82 13.19
N ALA A 221 15.04 -8.06 13.10
CA ALA A 221 15.89 -7.77 14.25
C ALA A 221 15.13 -7.07 15.39
N SER A 222 14.21 -6.15 15.08
CA SER A 222 13.44 -5.42 16.09
C SER A 222 12.22 -6.22 16.58
N GLY A 223 11.53 -6.89 15.66
CA GLY A 223 10.35 -7.70 15.98
C GLY A 223 10.71 -8.91 16.85
N CYS A 224 11.64 -9.75 16.39
CA CYS A 224 11.99 -10.99 17.07
C CYS A 224 12.53 -10.73 18.49
N THR A 225 13.38 -9.73 18.66
CA THR A 225 14.01 -9.41 19.95
C THR A 225 12.99 -8.92 20.98
N THR A 226 12.08 -8.05 20.55
CA THR A 226 10.96 -7.59 21.41
C THR A 226 10.07 -8.75 21.83
N TYR A 227 9.65 -9.60 20.89
CA TYR A 227 8.76 -10.74 21.16
C TYR A 227 9.44 -11.85 21.96
N ALA A 228 10.77 -11.97 21.88
CA ALA A 228 11.56 -12.91 22.68
C ALA A 228 11.93 -12.36 24.07
N GLY A 229 11.62 -11.11 24.39
CA GLY A 229 12.02 -10.48 25.65
C GLY A 229 13.52 -10.19 25.76
N ILE A 230 14.22 -10.09 24.63
CA ILE A 230 15.67 -9.83 24.56
C ILE A 230 15.86 -8.42 23.98
N PRO A 231 16.05 -7.37 24.78
CA PRO A 231 16.23 -6.03 24.22
C PRO A 231 17.55 -5.94 23.43
N LEU A 232 17.51 -5.26 22.27
CA LEU A 232 18.72 -5.06 21.44
C LEU A 232 19.80 -4.25 22.15
N THR A 233 19.39 -3.36 23.06
CA THR A 233 20.31 -2.56 23.86
C THR A 233 19.89 -2.59 25.32
N HIS A 234 20.88 -2.53 26.18
CA HIS A 234 20.71 -2.30 27.60
C HIS A 234 21.96 -1.58 28.10
N ARG A 235 21.77 -0.63 29.02
CA ARG A 235 22.81 0.32 29.44
C ARG A 235 24.13 -0.35 29.80
N ASP A 236 24.04 -1.48 30.50
CA ASP A 236 25.20 -2.19 31.04
C ASP A 236 25.74 -3.29 30.11
N TYR A 237 25.03 -3.63 29.02
CA TYR A 237 25.37 -4.78 28.18
C TYR A 237 25.81 -4.41 26.75
N ALA A 238 25.17 -3.41 26.14
CA ALA A 238 25.44 -3.09 24.74
C ALA A 238 25.28 -1.60 24.43
N GLN A 239 26.34 -1.01 23.89
CA GLN A 239 26.37 0.37 23.40
C GLN A 239 26.21 0.46 21.87
N SER A 240 26.26 -0.67 21.19
CA SER A 240 26.06 -0.76 19.75
C SER A 240 25.27 -2.00 19.36
N VAL A 241 24.58 -1.91 18.23
CA VAL A 241 23.84 -3.01 17.61
C VAL A 241 24.35 -3.18 16.19
N ARG A 242 24.68 -4.40 15.79
CA ARG A 242 25.18 -4.69 14.46
C ARG A 242 24.30 -5.73 13.76
N PHE A 243 23.72 -5.37 12.63
CA PHE A 243 23.00 -6.31 11.77
C PHE A 243 23.95 -6.88 10.73
N ILE A 244 24.03 -8.21 10.65
CA ILE A 244 24.99 -8.94 9.83
C ILE A 244 24.22 -9.96 8.98
N THR A 245 24.55 -10.09 7.70
CA THR A 245 24.03 -11.19 6.87
C THR A 245 24.92 -12.43 7.01
N GLY A 246 24.32 -13.57 7.29
CA GLY A 246 24.99 -14.88 7.25
C GLY A 246 25.14 -15.45 5.83
N HIS A 247 24.53 -14.80 4.83
CA HIS A 247 24.59 -15.18 3.43
C HIS A 247 25.39 -14.15 2.62
N GLY A 248 26.39 -14.58 1.84
CA GLY A 248 27.24 -13.70 1.04
C GLY A 248 28.68 -14.21 0.87
N LYS A 249 29.62 -13.31 0.54
CA LYS A 249 31.06 -13.61 0.34
C LYS A 249 31.82 -14.01 1.63
N GLY A 250 31.11 -14.14 2.76
CA GLY A 250 31.70 -14.37 4.07
C GLY A 250 32.38 -13.12 4.65
N LEU A 251 32.80 -13.22 5.91
CA LEU A 251 33.61 -12.20 6.59
C LEU A 251 35.08 -12.62 6.54
N ASN A 252 35.98 -11.66 6.33
CA ASN A 252 37.43 -11.86 6.46
C ASN A 252 37.89 -11.76 7.92
N ASP A 253 39.15 -12.10 8.19
CA ASP A 253 39.70 -12.16 9.56
C ASP A 253 39.60 -10.82 10.31
N ALA A 254 39.87 -9.70 9.63
CA ALA A 254 39.75 -8.37 10.22
C ALA A 254 38.29 -8.04 10.59
N GLN A 255 37.32 -8.47 9.76
CA GLN A 255 35.90 -8.31 10.04
C GLN A 255 35.45 -9.19 11.21
N TRP A 256 35.98 -10.42 11.32
CA TRP A 256 35.76 -11.29 12.48
C TRP A 256 36.28 -10.66 13.77
N GLN A 257 37.50 -10.12 13.75
CA GLN A 257 38.06 -9.40 14.89
C GLN A 257 37.23 -8.16 15.28
N CYS A 258 36.64 -7.48 14.30
CA CYS A 258 35.78 -6.32 14.54
C CYS A 258 34.43 -6.69 15.18
N ILE A 259 33.82 -7.81 14.81
CA ILE A 259 32.56 -8.26 15.43
C ILE A 259 32.79 -8.99 16.76
N ALA A 260 34.00 -9.44 17.05
CA ALA A 260 34.36 -10.09 18.31
C ALA A 260 34.63 -9.11 19.47
N GLN A 261 34.54 -7.79 19.23
CA GLN A 261 34.67 -6.78 20.29
C GLN A 261 33.55 -6.92 21.34
N ASP A 262 33.83 -6.54 22.58
CA ASP A 262 32.84 -6.56 23.67
C ASP A 262 31.78 -5.44 23.54
N ASN A 263 30.76 -5.46 24.41
CA ASN A 263 29.74 -4.41 24.56
C ASN A 263 28.89 -4.12 23.31
N GLN A 264 28.61 -5.14 22.50
CA GLN A 264 27.74 -5.03 21.32
C GLN A 264 26.73 -6.18 21.23
N THR A 265 25.57 -5.87 20.67
CA THR A 265 24.58 -6.88 20.29
C THR A 265 24.72 -7.20 18.81
N LEU A 266 25.06 -8.44 18.49
CA LEU A 266 25.15 -8.93 17.13
C LEU A 266 23.84 -9.61 16.71
N VAL A 267 23.26 -9.18 15.59
CA VAL A 267 22.07 -9.82 15.01
C VAL A 267 22.42 -10.38 13.64
N PHE A 268 22.48 -11.70 13.56
CA PHE A 268 22.71 -12.41 12.30
C PHE A 268 21.39 -12.71 11.61
N LEU A 269 21.18 -12.13 10.43
CA LEU A 269 20.05 -12.38 9.54
C LEU A 269 20.48 -13.39 8.46
N TYR A 270 19.58 -14.29 8.08
CA TYR A 270 19.86 -15.33 7.06
C TYR A 270 21.07 -16.23 7.37
N GLY A 271 21.33 -16.53 8.65
CA GLY A 271 22.49 -17.32 9.11
C GLY A 271 22.25 -18.82 9.34
N ALA A 272 21.02 -19.29 9.26
CA ALA A 272 20.70 -20.72 9.35
C ALA A 272 20.94 -21.40 7.99
N LYS A 273 21.64 -22.54 7.99
CA LYS A 273 21.79 -23.42 6.82
C LYS A 273 20.55 -24.26 6.60
#